data_AF-A0ABD0NWJ3-F1
#
_entry.id   AF-A0ABD0NWJ3-F1
#
_cell.length_a   1.000
_cell.length_b   1.000
_cell.length_c   1.000
_cell.angle_alpha   90.00
_cell.angle_beta   90.00
_cell.angle_gamma   90.00
#
_symmetry.space_group_name_H-M   'P 1'
#
loop_
_entity.id
_entity.type
_entity.pdbx_description
1 polymer ?
#
loop_
_entity_poly.entity_id
_entity_poly.type
_entity_poly.pdbx_seq_one_letter_code
_entity_poly.pdbx_strand_id
1 'polypeptide(L)' 'EYEREYNREREQKGVEASKFHGFAYDGIWVIAKTLTRVMELLRHKERHDMYHNFTVDDREVGKMVLDVMNETNFFGVTVR' A
#
# COMPACT_ATOMS: atom_id res chain seq x y z
N GLU A 1 5.20 0.90 -19.29
CA GLU A 1 4.40 2.14 -19.13
C GLU A 1 5.06 3.07 -18.11
N TYR A 2 5.17 2.63 -16.85
CA TYR A 2 5.88 3.33 -15.76
C TYR A 2 7.19 4.05 -16.14
N GLU A 3 8.21 3.34 -16.65
CA GLU A 3 9.53 3.96 -16.89
C GLU A 3 9.45 5.11 -17.91
N ARG A 4 8.55 4.99 -18.89
CA ARG A 4 8.34 6.03 -19.91
C ARG A 4 7.75 7.28 -19.29
N GLU A 5 6.73 7.14 -18.44
CA GLU A 5 6.10 8.25 -17.75
C GLU A 5 7.06 8.92 -16.76
N TYR A 6 7.78 8.13 -15.98
CA TYR A 6 8.80 8.62 -15.06
C TYR A 6 9.87 9.45 -15.80
N ASN A 7 10.43 8.92 -16.89
CA ASN A 7 11.45 9.64 -17.67
C ASN A 7 10.90 10.94 -18.26
N ARG A 8 9.68 10.91 -18.83
CA ARG A 8 9.02 12.10 -19.39
C ARG A 8 8.83 13.19 -18.33
N GLU A 9 8.23 12.85 -17.19
CA GLU A 9 7.98 13.81 -16.11
C GLU A 9 9.28 14.39 -15.54
N ARG A 10 10.29 13.52 -15.40
CA ARG A 10 11.61 13.90 -14.89
C ARG A 10 12.30 14.91 -15.82
N GLU A 11 12.31 14.63 -17.12
CA GLU A 11 12.91 15.48 -18.15
C GLU A 11 12.21 16.84 -18.25
N GLN A 12 10.87 16.85 -18.21
CA GLN A 12 10.09 18.09 -18.22
C GLN A 12 10.38 18.99 -17.01
N LYS A 13 10.69 18.39 -15.85
CA LYS A 13 11.02 19.12 -14.62
C LYS A 13 12.50 19.45 -14.48
N GLY A 14 13.35 18.98 -15.40
CA GLY A 14 14.79 19.20 -15.37
C GLY A 14 15.48 18.59 -14.15
N VAL A 15 14.95 17.47 -13.62
CA VAL A 15 15.51 16.80 -12.43
C VAL A 15 16.31 15.55 -12.80
N GLU A 16 17.25 15.17 -11.95
CA GLU A 16 18.07 13.97 -12.17
C GLU A 16 17.33 12.67 -11.84
N ALA A 17 17.77 11.57 -12.45
CA ALA A 17 17.19 10.25 -12.20
C ALA A 17 17.69 9.69 -10.87
N SER A 18 16.79 9.22 -10.02
CA SER A 18 17.15 8.56 -8.77
C SER A 18 17.10 7.04 -8.93
N LYS A 19 18.18 6.33 -8.61
CA LYS A 19 18.21 4.85 -8.61
C LYS A 19 17.13 4.20 -7.71
N PHE A 20 16.48 4.98 -6.85
CA PHE A 20 15.43 4.51 -5.94
C PHE A 20 14.00 4.75 -6.44
N HIS A 21 13.82 5.32 -7.65
CA HIS A 21 12.48 5.68 -8.15
C HIS A 21 11.52 4.48 -8.22
N GLY A 22 12.04 3.29 -8.58
CA GLY A 22 11.25 2.05 -8.62
C GLY A 22 10.78 1.62 -7.24
N PHE A 23 11.66 1.67 -6.24
CA PHE A 23 11.31 1.35 -4.86
C PHE A 23 10.30 2.33 -4.28
N ALA A 24 10.41 3.63 -4.58
CA ALA A 24 9.43 4.62 -4.16
C ALA A 24 8.05 4.35 -4.79
N TYR A 25 8.03 4.04 -6.09
CA TYR A 25 6.80 3.69 -6.79
C TYR A 25 6.14 2.44 -6.20
N ASP A 26 6.89 1.35 -6.06
CA ASP A 26 6.37 0.11 -5.47
C ASP A 26 5.98 0.30 -4.00
N GLY A 27 6.70 1.13 -3.24
CA GLY A 27 6.38 1.44 -1.85
C GLY A 27 5.00 2.09 -1.69
N ILE A 28 4.61 3.01 -2.58
CA ILE A 28 3.26 3.58 -2.59
C ILE A 28 2.21 2.50 -2.90
N TRP A 29 2.51 1.59 -3.83
CA TRP A 29 1.61 0.47 -4.12
C TRP A 29 1.47 -0.50 -2.94
N VAL A 30 2.55 -0.80 -2.21
CA VAL A 30 2.51 -1.60 -0.97
C VAL A 30 1.59 -0.92 0.05
N ILE A 31 1.77 0.38 0.30
CA ILE A 31 0.93 1.15 1.25
C ILE A 31 -0.54 1.10 0.81
N ALA A 32 -0.83 1.40 -0.45
CA ALA A 32 -2.19 1.40 -0.98
C ALA A 32 -2.86 0.03 -0.80
N LYS A 33 -2.20 -1.05 -1.23
CA LYS A 33 -2.73 -2.42 -1.10
C LYS A 33 -2.94 -2.83 0.35
N THR A 34 -1.99 -2.49 1.23
CA THR A 34 -2.09 -2.77 2.66
C THR A 34 -3.33 -2.10 3.25
N LEU A 35 -3.49 -0.79 3.03
CA LEU A 35 -4.61 -0.03 3.58
C LEU A 35 -5.95 -0.50 3.00
N THR A 36 -6.02 -0.77 1.70
CA THR A 36 -7.23 -1.33 1.07
C THR A 36 -7.64 -2.63 1.75
N ARG A 37 -6.69 -3.56 1.95
CA ARG A 37 -6.97 -4.86 2.55
C ARG A 37 -7.35 -4.75 4.03
N VAL A 38 -6.70 -3.88 4.81
CA VAL A 38 -7.08 -3.59 6.20
C VAL A 38 -8.51 -3.04 6.27
N MET A 39 -8.87 -2.08 5.41
CA MET A 39 -10.24 -1.54 5.36
C MET A 39 -11.28 -2.61 5.00
N GLU A 40 -10.97 -3.54 4.09
CA GLU A 40 -11.85 -4.68 3.80
C GLU A 40 -12.06 -5.56 5.03
N LEU A 41 -10.98 -5.93 5.71
CA LEU A 41 -11.03 -6.77 6.91
C LEU A 41 -11.85 -6.13 8.04
N LEU A 42 -11.65 -4.83 8.28
CA LEU A 42 -12.43 -4.07 9.26
C LEU A 42 -13.92 -4.04 8.91
N ARG A 43 -14.26 -3.79 7.64
CA ARG A 43 -15.65 -3.83 7.17
C ARG A 43 -16.28 -5.21 7.27
N HIS A 44 -15.50 -6.28 7.09
CA HIS A 44 -15.97 -7.65 7.32
C HIS A 44 -16.23 -7.89 8.81
N LYS A 45 -15.31 -7.49 9.68
CA LYS A 45 -15.45 -7.65 11.14
C LYS A 45 -16.67 -6.90 11.68
N GLU A 46 -16.87 -5.66 11.28
CA GLU A 46 -18.04 -4.84 11.65
C GLU A 46 -19.37 -5.50 11.25
N ARG A 47 -19.46 -6.10 10.06
CA ARG A 47 -20.67 -6.82 9.62
C ARG A 47 -20.95 -8.08 10.44
N HIS A 48 -19.91 -8.78 10.89
CA HIS A 48 -20.05 -9.97 11.73
C HIS A 48 -20.40 -9.62 13.18
N ASP A 49 -19.88 -8.51 13.69
CA ASP A 49 -20.10 -8.03 15.06
C ASP A 49 -21.25 -7.02 15.19
N MET A 50 -22.13 -6.92 14.18
CA MET A 50 -23.21 -5.91 14.10
C MET A 50 -24.19 -5.92 15.30
N TYR A 51 -24.23 -7.00 16.08
CA TYR A 51 -25.05 -7.12 17.30
C TYR A 51 -24.31 -6.80 18.61
N HIS A 52 -23.02 -6.45 18.54
CA HIS A 52 -22.19 -6.01 19.66
C HIS A 52 -21.67 -4.59 19.42
N ASN A 53 -21.49 -3.80 20.49
CA ASN A 53 -20.85 -2.49 20.38
C ASN A 53 -19.39 -2.67 19.94
N PHE A 54 -19.15 -2.59 18.64
CA PHE A 54 -17.85 -2.82 18.04
C PHE A 54 -16.91 -1.64 18.34
N THR A 55 -15.89 -1.91 19.15
CA THR A 55 -14.74 -1.03 19.33
C THR A 55 -13.49 -1.76 18.87
N VAL A 56 -12.74 -1.15 17.95
CA VAL A 56 -11.41 -1.64 17.57
C VAL A 56 -10.38 -0.78 18.28
N ASP A 57 -9.47 -1.42 19.00
CA ASP A 57 -8.35 -0.72 19.63
C ASP A 57 -7.27 -0.40 18.59
N ASP A 58 -6.58 0.74 18.76
CA ASP A 58 -5.52 1.21 17.86
C ASP A 58 -4.39 0.16 17.73
N ARG A 59 -4.13 -0.59 18.81
CA ARG A 59 -3.15 -1.68 18.81
C ARG A 59 -3.58 -2.83 17.88
N GLU A 60 -4.88 -3.12 17.81
CA GLU A 60 -5.41 -4.16 16.94
C GLU A 60 -5.30 -3.74 15.47
N VAL A 61 -5.67 -2.48 15.16
CA VAL A 61 -5.48 -1.91 13.81
C VAL A 61 -4.01 -1.93 13.41
N GLY A 62 -3.11 -1.49 14.29
CA GLY A 62 -1.67 -1.48 14.04
C GLY A 62 -1.12 -2.88 13.75
N LYS A 63 -1.57 -3.89 14.49
CA LYS A 63 -1.21 -5.29 14.21
C LYS A 63 -1.74 -5.75 12.86
N MET A 64 -2.99 -5.44 12.53
CA MET A 64 -3.58 -5.80 11.23
C MET A 64 -2.81 -5.18 10.06
N VAL A 65 -2.38 -3.92 10.19
CA VAL A 65 -1.54 -3.24 9.18
C VAL A 65 -0.21 -3.97 9.01
N LEU A 66 0.47 -4.33 10.11
CA LEU A 66 1.74 -5.06 10.07
C LEU A 66 1.59 -6.43 9.41
N ASP A 67 0.57 -7.20 9.81
CA ASP A 67 0.31 -8.55 9.31
C ASP A 67 -0.01 -8.51 7.80
N VAL A 68 -0.90 -7.60 7.37
CA VAL A 68 -1.27 -7.44 5.96
C VAL A 68 -0.10 -6.94 5.10
N MET A 69 0.71 -6.00 5.62
CA MET A 69 1.90 -5.53 4.90
C MET A 69 2.89 -6.68 4.67
N ASN A 70 3.08 -7.54 5.68
CA ASN A 70 3.94 -8.72 5.57
C ASN A 70 3.44 -9.74 4.52
N GLU A 71 2.14 -9.82 4.28
CA GLU A 71 1.51 -10.68 3.27
C GLU A 71 1.39 -10.01 1.88
N THR A 72 1.73 -8.73 1.76
CA THR A 72 1.55 -7.99 0.50
C THR A 72 2.51 -8.51 -0.55
N ASN A 73 1.96 -9.17 -1.56
CA ASN A 73 2.69 -9.76 -2.67
C ASN A 73 2.09 -9.33 -4.01
N PHE A 74 2.89 -8.69 -4.85
CA PHE A 74 2.51 -8.31 -6.21
C PHE A 74 3.76 -8.12 -7.09
N PHE A 75 3.58 -8.17 -8.41
CA PHE A 75 4.62 -7.83 -9.36
C PHE A 75 4.72 -6.30 -9.50
N GLY A 76 5.69 -5.71 -8.82
CA GLY A 76 6.06 -4.30 -8.95
C GLY A 76 7.08 -4.04 -10.06
N VAL A 77 7.54 -2.80 -10.18
CA VAL A 77 8.57 -2.39 -11.18
C VAL A 77 9.99 -2.75 -10.76
N THR A 78 10.20 -3.08 -9.49
CA THR A 78 11.49 -3.52 -8.93
C THR A 78 11.72 -5.02 -9.07
N VAL A 79 10.69 -5.82 -9.37
CA VAL A 79 10.82 -7.25 -9.62
C VAL A 79 11.40 -7.44 -11.04
N ARG A 80 12.63 -7.94 -11.13
CA ARG A 80 13.33 -8.28 -12.38
C ARG A 80 13.60 -9.76 -12.46
#